data_AF-A0A533SRK4-F1
#
_entry.id   AF-A0A533SRK4-F1
#
_cell.length_a   1.000
_cell.length_b   1.000
_cell.length_c   1.000
_cell.angle_alpha   90.00
_cell.angle_beta   90.00
_cell.angle_gamma   90.00
#
_symmetry.space_group_name_H-M   'P 1'
#
loop_
_entity.id
_entity.type
_entity.pdbx_description
1 polymer ?
#
loop_
_entity_poly.entity_id
_entity_poly.type
_entity_poly.pdbx_seq_one_letter_code
_entity_poly.pdbx_strand_id
1 'polypeptide(L)'
;MIRVMEKLKRVSATPEGYPAYLLTHPEPEARITYLERELGPEPAKSSEEPYSPFDLALARSSSFAGNEWARAAAMAKAQKHRGECLSAIGAAALSRGRGEFGPAEKFLAEASSSCGDNPRFIHEEAMLKAARGEISASRALLEKIISQNPADFAAIKSAVRLACEAGDFKEAKILLEKFEAGGGAWDKLIYYKGMALGGLGLTSEGFALLGEHYAYSDPPLALNYYRKAIAGPLDAERKEALKKEIERLVKEVSAAQKSRQGG
;
A
#
# COMPACT_ATOMS: atom_id res chain seq x y z
N MET A 1 -22.84 -13.83 2.22
CA MET A 1 -23.35 -12.50 2.61
C MET A 1 -24.08 -12.50 3.95
N ILE A 2 -25.06 -13.40 4.17
CA ILE A 2 -25.82 -13.53 5.44
C ILE A 2 -24.90 -13.60 6.66
N ARG A 3 -23.92 -14.52 6.66
CA ARG A 3 -22.91 -14.66 7.74
C ARG A 3 -22.15 -13.37 8.09
N VAL A 4 -21.92 -12.50 7.11
CA VAL A 4 -21.26 -11.20 7.35
C VAL A 4 -22.20 -10.27 8.10
N MET A 5 -23.48 -10.22 7.71
CA MET A 5 -24.51 -9.43 8.39
C MET A 5 -24.79 -9.93 9.80
N GLU A 6 -24.86 -11.25 10.01
CA GLU A 6 -24.99 -11.84 11.34
C GLU A 6 -23.81 -11.49 12.25
N LYS A 7 -22.59 -11.51 11.69
CA LYS A 7 -21.39 -11.10 12.43
C LYS A 7 -21.49 -9.61 12.79
N LEU A 8 -21.84 -8.74 11.85
CA LEU A 8 -22.02 -7.31 12.09
C LEU A 8 -23.04 -7.05 13.20
N LYS A 9 -24.22 -7.68 13.13
CA LYS A 9 -25.25 -7.64 14.18
C LYS A 9 -24.69 -8.01 15.55
N ARG A 10 -23.92 -9.10 15.63
CA ARG A 10 -23.36 -9.60 16.89
C ARG A 10 -22.35 -8.63 17.50
N VAL A 11 -21.53 -7.97 16.67
CA VAL A 11 -20.53 -7.00 17.16
C VAL A 11 -21.08 -5.58 17.32
N SER A 12 -22.29 -5.28 16.86
CA SER A 12 -22.90 -3.95 16.89
C SER A 12 -23.93 -3.73 18.01
N ALA A 13 -24.07 -4.67 18.95
CA ALA A 13 -25.16 -4.66 19.93
C ALA A 13 -25.02 -3.62 21.08
N THR A 14 -23.98 -2.78 21.08
CA THR A 14 -23.76 -1.76 22.12
C THR A 14 -23.81 -0.33 21.55
N PRO A 15 -24.45 0.64 22.24
CA PRO A 15 -24.59 2.02 21.78
C PRO A 15 -23.26 2.72 21.44
N GLU A 16 -22.18 2.44 22.17
CA GLU A 16 -20.87 3.07 21.93
C GLU A 16 -20.03 2.40 20.81
N GLY A 17 -20.57 1.40 20.10
CA GLY A 17 -19.80 0.52 19.21
C GLY A 17 -20.44 0.22 17.85
N TYR A 18 -21.37 1.06 17.38
CA TYR A 18 -22.00 0.87 16.07
C TYR A 18 -20.96 0.90 14.94
N PRO A 19 -20.81 -0.20 14.15
CA PRO A 19 -19.94 -0.19 12.99
C PRO A 19 -20.39 0.90 12.01
N ALA A 20 -19.44 1.71 11.50
CA ALA A 20 -19.73 2.80 10.57
C ALA A 20 -20.55 2.36 9.34
N TYR A 21 -20.44 1.10 8.94
CA TYR A 21 -21.27 0.49 7.90
C TYR A 21 -22.78 0.66 8.18
N LEU A 22 -23.22 0.46 9.43
CA LEU A 22 -24.63 0.54 9.84
C LEU A 22 -25.15 1.96 10.00
N LEU A 23 -24.28 2.98 9.90
CA LEU A 23 -24.71 4.38 9.86
C LEU A 23 -25.25 4.80 8.48
N THR A 24 -24.87 4.04 7.44
CA THR A 24 -25.18 4.36 6.03
C THR A 24 -25.99 3.27 5.34
N HIS A 25 -26.21 2.15 6.02
CA HIS A 25 -26.91 0.98 5.50
C HIS A 25 -28.03 0.57 6.47
N PRO A 26 -29.13 -0.02 5.96
CA PRO A 26 -30.23 -0.47 6.80
C PRO A 26 -29.79 -1.50 7.84
N GLU A 27 -30.57 -1.62 8.91
CA GLU A 27 -30.29 -2.52 10.02
C GLU A 27 -30.04 -3.96 9.54
N PRO A 28 -29.08 -4.67 10.15
CA PRO A 28 -28.69 -6.03 9.73
C PRO A 28 -29.87 -7.00 9.67
N GLU A 29 -30.82 -6.91 10.61
CA GLU A 29 -31.99 -7.79 10.68
C GLU A 29 -32.81 -7.77 9.39
N ALA A 30 -33.22 -6.59 8.94
CA ALA A 30 -34.03 -6.45 7.73
C ALA A 30 -33.27 -6.97 6.49
N ARG A 31 -31.95 -6.78 6.47
CA ARG A 31 -31.10 -7.25 5.37
C ARG A 31 -30.87 -8.75 5.40
N ILE A 32 -30.74 -9.36 6.57
CA ILE A 32 -30.60 -10.81 6.75
C ILE A 32 -31.87 -11.50 6.23
N THR A 33 -33.05 -11.10 6.70
CA THR A 33 -34.33 -11.67 6.26
C THR A 33 -34.51 -11.59 4.75
N TYR A 34 -34.16 -10.44 4.14
CA TYR A 34 -34.17 -10.29 2.69
C TYR A 34 -33.21 -11.27 2.01
N LEU A 35 -31.95 -11.34 2.46
CA LEU A 35 -30.93 -12.19 1.87
C LEU A 35 -31.24 -13.69 2.01
N GLU A 36 -31.83 -14.13 3.13
CA GLU A 36 -32.27 -15.52 3.34
C GLU A 36 -33.34 -15.91 2.32
N ARG A 37 -34.28 -15.02 2.02
CA ARG A 37 -35.31 -15.26 1.01
C ARG A 37 -34.74 -15.35 -0.40
N GLU A 38 -33.78 -14.49 -0.75
CA GLU A 38 -33.19 -14.46 -2.10
C GLU A 38 -32.16 -15.58 -2.34
N LEU A 39 -31.37 -15.94 -1.32
CA LEU A 39 -30.29 -16.93 -1.46
C LEU A 39 -30.73 -18.37 -1.16
N GLY A 40 -31.91 -18.54 -0.55
CA GLY A 40 -32.45 -19.85 -0.17
C GLY A 40 -31.81 -20.45 1.09
N PRO A 41 -32.30 -21.61 1.54
CA PRO A 41 -31.99 -22.18 2.86
C PRO A 41 -30.67 -22.94 2.94
N GLU A 42 -30.01 -23.25 1.81
CA GLU A 42 -28.80 -24.07 1.83
C GLU A 42 -27.53 -23.21 1.95
N PRO A 43 -26.86 -23.18 3.12
CA PRO A 43 -25.52 -22.64 3.18
C PRO A 43 -24.60 -23.51 2.31
N ALA A 44 -23.79 -22.87 1.46
CA ALA A 44 -22.74 -23.56 0.74
C ALA A 44 -21.94 -24.47 1.69
N LYS A 45 -21.71 -25.73 1.28
CA LYS A 45 -20.95 -26.69 2.07
C LYS A 45 -19.60 -26.09 2.43
N SER A 46 -19.34 -25.98 3.72
CA SER A 46 -18.08 -25.46 4.26
C SER A 46 -16.99 -26.53 4.10
N SER A 47 -16.27 -26.54 2.99
CA SER A 47 -14.94 -27.15 2.95
C SER A 47 -13.96 -26.25 3.70
N GLU A 48 -12.96 -26.85 4.35
CA GLU A 48 -11.82 -26.09 4.84
C GLU A 48 -11.06 -25.51 3.63
N GLU A 49 -11.23 -24.22 3.40
CA GLU A 49 -10.64 -23.55 2.24
C GLU A 49 -9.12 -23.38 2.46
N PRO A 50 -8.29 -23.61 1.43
CA PRO A 50 -6.85 -23.36 1.51
C PRO A 50 -6.56 -21.88 1.76
N TYR A 51 -5.35 -21.57 2.21
CA TYR A 51 -4.95 -20.18 2.43
C TYR A 51 -4.90 -19.42 1.10
N SER A 52 -5.85 -18.51 0.92
CA SER A 52 -6.10 -17.89 -0.39
C SER A 52 -5.24 -16.65 -0.65
N PRO A 53 -5.13 -16.20 -1.91
CA PRO A 53 -4.56 -14.88 -2.21
C PRO A 53 -5.27 -13.72 -1.49
N PHE A 54 -6.57 -13.86 -1.19
CA PHE A 54 -7.31 -12.88 -0.38
C PHE A 54 -6.82 -12.85 1.07
N ASP A 55 -6.53 -14.01 1.65
CA ASP A 55 -5.99 -14.09 3.01
C ASP A 55 -4.61 -13.47 3.12
N LEU A 56 -3.76 -13.68 2.11
CA LEU A 56 -2.47 -12.99 2.03
C LEU A 56 -2.65 -11.47 1.92
N ALA A 57 -3.61 -11.00 1.12
CA ALA A 57 -3.90 -9.58 1.01
C ALA A 57 -4.39 -9.00 2.36
N LEU A 58 -5.22 -9.74 3.09
CA LEU A 58 -5.67 -9.38 4.44
C LEU A 58 -4.52 -9.35 5.45
N ALA A 59 -3.60 -10.32 5.40
CA ALA A 59 -2.42 -10.34 6.26
C ALA A 59 -1.52 -9.12 6.00
N ARG A 60 -1.25 -8.81 4.72
CA ARG A 60 -0.45 -7.65 4.32
C ARG A 60 -1.12 -6.32 4.66
N SER A 61 -2.43 -6.18 4.52
CA SER A 61 -3.11 -4.95 4.95
C SER A 61 -3.08 -4.80 6.47
N SER A 62 -3.25 -5.90 7.21
CA SER A 62 -3.22 -5.93 8.68
C SER A 62 -1.83 -5.71 9.27
N SER A 63 -0.75 -5.91 8.50
CA SER A 63 0.61 -5.57 8.95
C SER A 63 0.85 -4.05 9.03
N PHE A 64 0.09 -3.26 8.28
CA PHE A 64 0.16 -1.79 8.32
C PHE A 64 -0.93 -1.16 9.18
N ALA A 65 -2.04 -1.87 9.35
CA ALA A 65 -3.14 -1.39 10.18
C ALA A 65 -2.75 -1.47 11.67
N GLY A 66 -3.05 -0.41 12.43
CA GLY A 66 -2.86 -0.36 13.88
C GLY A 66 -3.90 -1.17 14.67
N ASN A 67 -4.68 -2.03 14.01
CA ASN A 67 -5.76 -2.79 14.63
C ASN A 67 -5.30 -4.20 15.05
N GLU A 68 -4.88 -4.35 16.31
CA GLU A 68 -4.36 -5.62 16.84
C GLU A 68 -5.31 -6.81 16.64
N TRP A 69 -6.63 -6.60 16.69
CA TRP A 69 -7.60 -7.67 16.48
C TRP A 69 -7.56 -8.26 15.06
N ALA A 70 -7.39 -7.43 14.03
CA ALA A 70 -7.36 -7.90 12.64
C ALA A 70 -6.06 -8.64 12.37
N ARG A 71 -4.96 -8.13 12.93
CA ARG A 71 -3.65 -8.79 12.90
C ARG A 71 -3.69 -10.16 13.58
N ALA A 72 -4.26 -10.24 14.78
CA ALA A 72 -4.41 -11.49 15.51
C ALA A 72 -5.27 -12.51 14.74
N ALA A 73 -6.38 -12.05 14.13
CA ALA A 73 -7.23 -12.92 13.30
C ALA A 73 -6.50 -13.43 12.05
N ALA A 74 -5.76 -12.55 11.34
CA ALA A 74 -4.97 -12.94 10.19
C ALA A 74 -3.84 -13.90 10.57
N MET A 75 -3.21 -13.69 11.72
CA MET A 75 -2.17 -14.58 12.25
C MET A 75 -2.72 -15.95 12.62
N ALA A 76 -3.86 -16.00 13.33
CA ALA A 76 -4.52 -17.25 13.67
C ALA A 76 -4.88 -18.05 12.42
N LYS A 77 -5.38 -17.38 11.37
CA LYS A 77 -5.65 -18.03 10.08
C LYS A 77 -4.36 -18.54 9.43
N ALA A 78 -3.29 -17.75 9.40
CA ALA A 78 -2.00 -18.19 8.85
C ALA A 78 -1.44 -19.41 9.60
N GLN A 79 -1.52 -19.44 10.93
CA GLN A 79 -1.06 -20.57 11.73
C GLN A 79 -1.90 -21.84 11.52
N LYS A 80 -3.22 -21.69 11.30
CA LYS A 80 -4.09 -22.82 10.98
C LYS A 80 -3.67 -23.54 9.68
N HIS A 81 -3.12 -22.79 8.73
CA HIS A 81 -2.66 -23.27 7.44
C HIS A 81 -1.13 -23.42 7.38
N ARG A 82 -0.46 -23.68 8.52
CA ARG A 82 1.01 -23.77 8.58
C ARG A 82 1.53 -24.85 7.62
N GLY A 83 2.62 -24.52 6.92
CA GLY A 83 3.23 -25.39 5.89
C GLY A 83 2.81 -25.02 4.46
N GLU A 84 1.66 -24.34 4.29
CA GLU A 84 1.29 -23.74 3.01
C GLU A 84 2.16 -22.50 2.72
N CYS A 85 2.59 -22.36 1.47
CA CYS A 85 3.48 -21.26 1.08
C CYS A 85 2.87 -19.86 1.37
N LEU A 86 1.60 -19.66 0.99
CA LEU A 86 0.94 -18.35 1.14
C LEU A 86 0.67 -17.99 2.61
N SER A 87 0.39 -18.99 3.46
CA SER A 87 0.15 -18.75 4.88
C SER A 87 1.45 -18.33 5.59
N ALA A 88 2.57 -18.94 5.24
CA ALA A 88 3.88 -18.58 5.76
C ALA A 88 4.31 -17.17 5.32
N ILE A 89 4.07 -16.80 4.07
CA ILE A 89 4.26 -15.42 3.58
C ILE A 89 3.40 -14.45 4.40
N GLY A 90 2.13 -14.79 4.64
CA GLY A 90 1.23 -13.96 5.45
C GLY A 90 1.71 -13.79 6.90
N ALA A 91 2.10 -14.88 7.56
CA ALA A 91 2.63 -14.85 8.92
C ALA A 91 3.96 -14.07 9.02
N ALA A 92 4.84 -14.22 8.02
CA ALA A 92 6.08 -13.46 7.94
C ALA A 92 5.82 -11.95 7.76
N ALA A 93 4.89 -11.57 6.87
CA ALA A 93 4.51 -10.17 6.67
C ALA A 93 3.94 -9.53 7.94
N LEU A 94 3.07 -10.25 8.66
CA LEU A 94 2.49 -9.81 9.93
C LEU A 94 3.59 -9.61 11.00
N SER A 95 4.48 -10.59 11.15
CA SER A 95 5.57 -10.56 12.14
C SER A 95 6.56 -9.43 11.82
N ARG A 96 6.97 -9.31 10.56
CA ARG A 96 7.84 -8.24 10.07
C ARG A 96 7.23 -6.85 10.28
N GLY A 97 5.93 -6.69 10.05
CA GLY A 97 5.21 -5.44 10.30
C GLY A 97 5.24 -4.99 11.77
N ARG A 98 5.46 -5.92 12.72
CA ARG A 98 5.65 -5.64 14.15
C ARG A 98 7.11 -5.44 14.55
N GLY A 99 8.05 -5.53 13.60
CA GLY A 99 9.49 -5.59 13.90
C GLY A 99 9.94 -6.93 14.50
N GLU A 100 9.09 -7.96 14.48
CA GLU A 100 9.39 -9.30 15.00
C GLU A 100 10.14 -10.11 13.92
N PHE A 101 11.41 -9.76 13.69
CA PHE A 101 12.20 -10.35 12.60
C PHE A 101 12.52 -11.83 12.81
N GLY A 102 12.76 -12.27 14.05
CA GLY A 102 13.01 -13.68 14.36
C GLY A 102 11.83 -14.59 13.99
N PRO A 103 10.61 -14.30 14.45
CA PRO A 103 9.41 -15.02 14.00
C PRO A 103 9.20 -14.98 12.48
N ALA A 104 9.40 -13.82 11.84
CA ALA A 104 9.28 -13.70 10.39
C ALA A 104 10.23 -14.63 9.64
N GLU A 105 11.50 -14.67 10.04
CA GLU A 105 12.52 -15.56 9.47
C GLU A 105 12.14 -17.04 9.66
N LYS A 106 11.60 -17.39 10.82
CA LYS A 106 11.16 -18.76 11.11
C LYS A 106 10.05 -19.22 10.18
N PHE A 107 9.04 -18.37 9.93
CA PHE A 107 7.96 -18.71 8.99
C PHE A 107 8.46 -18.88 7.56
N LEU A 108 9.36 -18.00 7.10
CA LEU A 108 9.92 -18.12 5.76
C LEU A 108 10.82 -19.36 5.63
N ALA A 109 11.65 -19.65 6.63
CA ALA A 109 12.51 -20.82 6.63
C ALA A 109 11.70 -22.13 6.55
N GLU A 110 10.61 -22.24 7.33
CA GLU A 110 9.73 -23.40 7.34
C GLU A 110 9.01 -23.63 6.00
N ALA A 111 8.74 -22.57 5.24
CA ALA A 111 8.06 -22.66 3.95
C ALA A 111 8.99 -22.67 2.74
N SER A 112 10.30 -22.49 2.93
CA SER A 112 11.27 -22.41 1.84
C SER A 112 11.20 -23.64 0.90
N SER A 113 11.07 -24.84 1.45
CA SER A 113 10.97 -26.07 0.67
C SER A 113 9.65 -26.24 -0.07
N SER A 114 8.54 -25.71 0.46
CA SER A 114 7.21 -25.80 -0.18
C SER A 114 6.91 -24.64 -1.12
N CYS A 115 7.61 -23.51 -0.98
CA CYS A 115 7.45 -22.33 -1.82
C CYS A 115 8.28 -22.37 -3.10
N GLY A 116 9.44 -23.04 -3.11
CA GLY A 116 10.35 -23.05 -4.27
C GLY A 116 10.66 -21.63 -4.78
N ASP A 117 10.68 -21.44 -6.11
CA ASP A 117 10.91 -20.14 -6.76
C ASP A 117 9.65 -19.26 -6.84
N ASN A 118 8.71 -19.39 -5.91
CA ASN A 118 7.51 -18.54 -5.91
C ASN A 118 7.90 -17.04 -5.73
N PRO A 119 7.56 -16.15 -6.69
CA PRO A 119 7.99 -14.76 -6.64
C PRO A 119 7.43 -14.01 -5.42
N ARG A 120 6.26 -14.41 -4.88
CA ARG A 120 5.70 -13.80 -3.66
C ARG A 120 6.50 -14.16 -2.41
N PHE A 121 7.08 -15.37 -2.38
CA PHE A 121 7.96 -15.82 -1.31
C PHE A 121 9.28 -15.05 -1.34
N ILE A 122 9.92 -15.01 -2.51
CA ILE A 122 11.17 -14.26 -2.73
C ILE A 122 10.95 -12.77 -2.40
N HIS A 123 9.79 -12.21 -2.75
CA HIS A 123 9.44 -10.82 -2.43
C HIS A 123 9.37 -10.57 -0.92
N GLU A 124 8.74 -11.48 -0.17
CA GLU A 124 8.63 -11.35 1.28
C GLU A 124 9.97 -11.53 2.00
N GLU A 125 10.82 -12.44 1.50
CA GLU A 125 12.20 -12.57 1.95
C GLU A 125 12.98 -11.27 1.71
N ALA A 126 12.86 -10.68 0.51
CA ALA A 126 13.47 -9.39 0.22
C ALA A 126 12.99 -8.31 1.21
N MET A 127 11.69 -8.23 1.49
CA MET A 127 11.16 -7.26 2.44
C MET A 127 11.67 -7.48 3.87
N LEU A 128 11.87 -8.72 4.30
CA LEU A 128 12.49 -9.03 5.59
C LEU A 128 13.96 -8.58 5.64
N LYS A 129 14.72 -8.84 4.56
CA LYS A 129 16.11 -8.39 4.43
C LYS A 129 16.20 -6.87 4.48
N ALA A 130 15.36 -6.16 3.72
CA ALA A 130 15.29 -4.71 3.76
C ALA A 130 14.98 -4.17 5.16
N ALA A 131 14.00 -4.77 5.86
CA ALA A 131 13.60 -4.34 7.19
C ALA A 131 14.72 -4.52 8.24
N ARG A 132 15.67 -5.43 8.01
CA ARG A 132 16.87 -5.64 8.83
C ARG A 132 18.07 -4.77 8.42
N GLY A 133 17.91 -3.90 7.42
CA GLY A 133 19.00 -3.09 6.87
C GLY A 133 19.90 -3.85 5.89
N GLU A 134 19.57 -5.08 5.52
CA GLU A 134 20.31 -5.89 4.53
C GLU A 134 19.90 -5.48 3.10
N ILE A 135 20.07 -4.19 2.77
CA ILE A 135 19.55 -3.56 1.54
C ILE A 135 20.09 -4.24 0.27
N SER A 136 21.38 -4.54 0.21
CA SER A 136 21.99 -5.20 -0.95
C SER A 136 21.41 -6.59 -1.20
N ALA A 137 21.16 -7.37 -0.14
CA ALA A 137 20.55 -8.69 -0.24
C ALA A 137 19.09 -8.59 -0.70
N SER A 138 18.33 -7.62 -0.16
CA SER A 138 16.98 -7.34 -0.63
C SER A 138 16.93 -6.95 -2.11
N ARG A 139 17.88 -6.11 -2.57
CA ARG A 139 17.94 -5.68 -3.97
C ARG A 139 18.16 -6.87 -4.90
N ALA A 140 19.11 -7.76 -4.58
CA ALA A 140 19.38 -8.95 -5.38
C ALA A 140 18.15 -9.87 -5.53
N LEU A 141 17.38 -10.06 -4.46
CA LEU A 141 16.14 -10.85 -4.49
C LEU A 141 15.05 -10.20 -5.36
N LEU A 142 14.89 -8.88 -5.28
CA LEU A 142 13.93 -8.15 -6.13
C LEU A 142 14.35 -8.17 -7.60
N GLU A 143 15.64 -8.04 -7.89
CA GLU A 143 16.18 -8.15 -9.24
C GLU A 143 15.96 -9.54 -9.83
N LYS A 144 16.11 -10.61 -9.03
CA LYS A 144 15.74 -11.97 -9.44
C LYS A 144 14.27 -12.05 -9.87
N ILE A 145 13.34 -11.45 -9.12
CA ILE A 145 11.92 -11.44 -9.50
C ILE A 145 11.71 -10.65 -10.80
N ILE A 146 12.31 -9.46 -10.90
CA ILE A 146 12.13 -8.54 -12.03
C ILE A 146 12.76 -9.09 -13.33
N SER A 147 13.83 -9.87 -13.23
CA SER A 147 14.46 -10.53 -14.37
C SER A 147 13.63 -11.71 -14.88
N GLN A 148 13.00 -12.47 -13.97
CA GLN A 148 12.09 -13.56 -14.33
C GLN A 148 10.76 -13.04 -14.89
N ASN A 149 10.23 -11.96 -14.31
CA ASN A 149 9.01 -11.31 -14.77
C ASN A 149 9.20 -9.78 -14.81
N PRO A 150 9.55 -9.21 -15.98
CA PRO A 150 9.71 -7.77 -16.16
C PRO A 150 8.45 -6.93 -15.85
N ALA A 151 7.27 -7.55 -15.80
CA ALA A 151 5.99 -6.90 -15.48
C ALA A 151 5.54 -7.16 -14.02
N ASP A 152 6.41 -7.66 -13.14
CA ASP A 152 6.11 -7.74 -11.71
C ASP A 152 6.15 -6.36 -11.05
N PHE A 153 5.03 -5.64 -11.18
CA PHE A 153 4.86 -4.30 -10.63
C PHE A 153 5.01 -4.24 -9.11
N ALA A 154 4.77 -5.34 -8.38
CA ALA A 154 4.96 -5.35 -6.92
C ALA A 154 6.45 -5.33 -6.56
N ALA A 155 7.26 -6.14 -7.25
CA ALA A 155 8.70 -6.14 -7.10
C ALA A 155 9.32 -4.79 -7.53
N ILE A 156 8.90 -4.25 -8.68
CA ILE A 156 9.41 -2.95 -9.17
C ILE A 156 9.10 -1.82 -8.17
N LYS A 157 7.87 -1.72 -7.65
CA LYS A 157 7.53 -0.69 -6.64
C LYS A 157 8.42 -0.78 -5.39
N SER A 158 8.71 -2.01 -4.96
CA SER A 158 9.54 -2.25 -3.78
C SER A 158 11.00 -1.87 -4.06
N ALA A 159 11.52 -2.21 -5.25
CA ALA A 159 12.86 -1.86 -5.67
C ALA A 159 13.03 -0.34 -5.82
N VAL A 160 12.06 0.36 -6.42
CA VAL A 160 12.05 1.84 -6.51
C VAL A 160 12.14 2.47 -5.13
N ARG A 161 11.31 2.00 -4.19
CA ARG A 161 11.30 2.54 -2.84
C ARG A 161 12.68 2.37 -2.17
N LEU A 162 13.25 1.16 -2.22
CA LEU A 162 14.56 0.89 -1.64
C LEU A 162 15.67 1.70 -2.31
N ALA A 163 15.63 1.84 -3.64
CA ALA A 163 16.60 2.66 -4.37
C ALA A 163 16.55 4.13 -3.93
N CYS A 164 15.34 4.71 -3.80
CA CYS A 164 15.19 6.07 -3.28
C CYS A 164 15.65 6.20 -1.82
N GLU A 165 15.32 5.24 -0.94
CA GLU A 165 15.75 5.23 0.47
C GLU A 165 17.29 5.12 0.59
N ALA A 166 17.94 4.38 -0.31
CA ALA A 166 19.39 4.24 -0.38
C ALA A 166 20.11 5.41 -1.07
N GLY A 167 19.37 6.38 -1.62
CA GLY A 167 19.94 7.49 -2.40
C GLY A 167 20.40 7.11 -3.80
N ASP A 168 20.07 5.91 -4.28
CA ASP A 168 20.37 5.44 -5.63
C ASP A 168 19.30 5.92 -6.62
N PHE A 169 19.27 7.24 -6.82
CA PHE A 169 18.26 7.89 -7.63
C PHE A 169 18.36 7.55 -9.13
N LYS A 170 19.54 7.11 -9.59
CA LYS A 170 19.73 6.63 -10.97
C LYS A 170 18.96 5.34 -11.19
N GLU A 171 19.14 4.35 -10.32
CA GLU A 171 18.40 3.10 -10.42
C GLU A 171 16.90 3.32 -10.22
N ALA A 172 16.50 4.15 -9.25
CA ALA A 172 15.10 4.47 -9.03
C ALA A 172 14.43 5.03 -10.31
N LYS A 173 15.09 5.95 -11.01
CA LYS A 173 14.59 6.50 -12.29
C LYS A 173 14.41 5.42 -13.36
N ILE A 174 15.39 4.54 -13.54
CA ILE A 174 15.32 3.45 -14.53
C ILE A 174 14.15 2.51 -14.22
N LEU A 175 13.97 2.15 -12.94
CA LEU A 175 12.89 1.28 -12.51
C LEU A 175 11.51 1.94 -12.68
N LEU A 176 11.40 3.25 -12.42
CA LEU A 176 10.18 4.03 -12.64
C LEU A 176 9.81 4.09 -14.13
N GLU A 177 10.78 4.32 -15.02
CA GLU A 177 10.55 4.32 -16.47
C GLU A 177 10.09 2.95 -16.96
N LYS A 178 10.69 1.87 -16.45
CA LYS A 178 10.24 0.50 -16.72
C LYS A 178 8.82 0.25 -16.22
N PHE A 179 8.48 0.76 -15.03
CA PHE A 179 7.14 0.65 -14.45
C PHE A 179 6.08 1.32 -15.33
N GLU A 180 6.35 2.54 -15.79
CA GLU A 180 5.46 3.31 -16.66
C GLU A 180 5.32 2.67 -18.04
N ALA A 181 6.43 2.25 -18.66
CA ALA A 181 6.42 1.59 -19.96
C ALA A 181 5.61 0.28 -19.95
N GLY A 182 5.55 -0.41 -18.81
CA GLY A 182 4.71 -1.59 -18.63
C GLY A 182 3.22 -1.29 -18.44
N GLY A 183 2.81 -0.03 -18.30
CA GLY A 183 1.43 0.35 -17.96
C GLY A 183 1.09 0.17 -16.49
N GLY A 184 2.10 0.16 -15.61
CA GLY A 184 1.90 0.07 -14.17
C GLY A 184 1.15 1.30 -13.63
N ALA A 185 0.13 1.07 -12.82
CA ALA A 185 -0.57 2.12 -12.09
C ALA A 185 -0.10 2.15 -10.62
N TRP A 186 0.36 3.32 -10.17
CA TRP A 186 0.75 3.53 -8.78
C TRP A 186 0.46 4.97 -8.35
N ASP A 187 -0.34 5.12 -7.29
CA ASP A 187 -0.71 6.41 -6.69
C ASP A 187 0.51 7.25 -6.26
N LYS A 188 1.61 6.59 -5.88
CA LYS A 188 2.86 7.26 -5.49
C LYS A 188 3.87 7.40 -6.63
N LEU A 189 3.51 7.08 -7.86
CA LEU A 189 4.43 7.16 -9.00
C LEU A 189 5.04 8.56 -9.14
N ILE A 190 4.19 9.59 -9.14
CA ILE A 190 4.62 11.00 -9.24
C ILE A 190 5.55 11.38 -8.08
N TYR A 191 5.23 10.94 -6.86
CA TYR A 191 6.06 11.18 -5.68
C TYR A 191 7.47 10.61 -5.85
N TYR A 192 7.60 9.33 -6.20
CA TYR A 192 8.92 8.70 -6.34
C TYR A 192 9.69 9.23 -7.55
N LYS A 193 9.01 9.62 -8.65
CA LYS A 193 9.66 10.34 -9.76
C LYS A 193 10.21 11.68 -9.30
N GLY A 194 9.44 12.45 -8.54
CA GLY A 194 9.89 13.71 -7.95
C GLY A 194 11.13 13.56 -7.07
N MET A 195 11.12 12.53 -6.20
CA MET A 195 12.27 12.17 -5.35
C MET A 195 13.51 11.80 -6.17
N ALA A 196 13.34 10.93 -7.19
CA ALA A 196 14.45 10.49 -8.04
C ALA A 196 15.06 11.65 -8.84
N LEU A 197 14.24 12.51 -9.46
CA LEU A 197 14.74 13.67 -10.21
C LEU A 197 15.44 14.69 -9.29
N GLY A 198 14.86 14.98 -8.13
CA GLY A 198 15.49 15.87 -7.14
C GLY A 198 16.85 15.35 -6.67
N GLY A 199 16.95 14.05 -6.40
CA GLY A 199 18.19 13.40 -6.01
C GLY A 199 19.25 13.32 -7.11
N LEU A 200 18.85 13.42 -8.39
CA LEU A 200 19.75 13.55 -9.54
C LEU A 200 20.18 15.00 -9.83
N GLY A 201 19.77 15.96 -9.00
CA GLY A 201 20.05 17.39 -9.20
C GLY A 201 19.09 18.09 -10.19
N LEU A 202 18.10 17.37 -10.73
CA LEU A 202 17.01 17.94 -11.54
C LEU A 202 15.93 18.49 -10.60
N THR A 203 16.33 19.47 -9.79
CA THR A 203 15.55 19.94 -8.64
C THR A 203 14.25 20.62 -9.07
N SER A 204 14.26 21.31 -10.20
CA SER A 204 13.07 22.02 -10.69
C SER A 204 11.97 21.06 -11.11
N GLU A 205 12.29 20.06 -11.94
CA GLU A 205 11.36 19.02 -12.36
C GLU A 205 10.93 18.16 -11.16
N GLY A 206 11.88 17.81 -10.29
CA GLY A 206 11.62 17.07 -9.06
C GLY A 206 10.61 17.79 -8.16
N PHE A 207 10.80 19.08 -7.90
CA PHE A 207 9.87 19.88 -7.12
C PHE A 207 8.52 20.07 -7.81
N ALA A 208 8.49 20.19 -9.14
CA ALA A 208 7.22 20.27 -9.87
C ALA A 208 6.37 19.01 -9.64
N LEU A 209 6.96 17.82 -9.75
CA LEU A 209 6.26 16.55 -9.50
C LEU A 209 5.84 16.39 -8.04
N LEU A 210 6.69 16.77 -7.08
CA LEU A 210 6.31 16.74 -5.68
C LEU A 210 5.13 17.70 -5.40
N GLY A 211 5.12 18.87 -6.02
CA GLY A 211 3.98 19.79 -5.97
C GLY A 211 2.70 19.14 -6.51
N GLU A 212 2.76 18.45 -7.64
CA GLU A 212 1.61 17.73 -8.22
C GLU A 212 1.08 16.64 -7.29
N HIS A 213 1.98 15.88 -6.67
CA HIS A 213 1.59 14.84 -5.71
C HIS A 213 0.82 15.40 -4.50
N TYR A 214 1.25 16.57 -3.98
CA TYR A 214 0.65 17.18 -2.80
C TYR A 214 -0.52 18.14 -3.11
N ALA A 215 -0.76 18.49 -4.39
CA ALA A 215 -1.70 19.55 -4.76
C ALA A 215 -3.12 19.37 -4.20
N TYR A 216 -3.55 18.12 -4.01
CA TYR A 216 -4.87 17.79 -3.46
C TYR A 216 -4.83 17.43 -1.96
N SER A 217 -3.77 16.76 -1.50
CA SER A 217 -3.68 16.25 -0.13
C SER A 217 -3.14 17.27 0.87
N ASP A 218 -2.23 18.14 0.43
CA ASP A 218 -1.61 19.20 1.23
C ASP A 218 -1.31 20.44 0.34
N PRO A 219 -2.32 21.28 0.05
CA PRO A 219 -2.18 22.46 -0.80
C PRO A 219 -1.08 23.45 -0.35
N PRO A 220 -0.90 23.74 0.96
CA PRO A 220 0.22 24.56 1.42
C PRO A 220 1.60 23.97 1.09
N LEU A 221 1.78 22.66 1.29
CA LEU A 221 3.05 21.99 0.95
C LEU A 221 3.29 21.98 -0.56
N ALA A 222 2.25 21.72 -1.36
CA ALA A 222 2.32 21.79 -2.81
C ALA A 222 2.77 23.17 -3.31
N LEU A 223 2.20 24.24 -2.75
CA LEU A 223 2.57 25.62 -3.07
C LEU A 223 4.06 25.90 -2.80
N ASN A 224 4.59 25.38 -1.69
CA ASN A 224 6.02 25.51 -1.38
C ASN A 224 6.90 24.80 -2.42
N TYR A 225 6.50 23.61 -2.87
CA TYR A 225 7.22 22.89 -3.92
C TYR A 225 7.16 23.61 -5.27
N TYR A 226 5.99 24.06 -5.72
CA TYR A 226 5.86 24.78 -6.98
C TYR A 226 6.66 26.09 -7.02
N ARG A 227 6.71 26.83 -5.91
CA ARG A 227 7.57 28.03 -5.78
C ARG A 227 9.05 27.71 -5.92
N LYS A 228 9.51 26.58 -5.38
CA LYS A 228 10.89 26.11 -5.58
C LYS A 228 11.13 25.67 -7.03
N ALA A 229 10.16 25.00 -7.64
CA ALA A 229 10.25 24.52 -9.02
C ALA A 229 10.45 25.67 -10.03
N ILE A 230 9.62 26.71 -9.95
CA ILE A 230 9.63 27.84 -10.89
C ILE A 230 10.89 28.70 -10.79
N ALA A 231 11.54 28.72 -9.62
CA ALA A 231 12.77 29.47 -9.38
C ALA A 231 13.97 28.90 -10.15
N GLY A 232 13.94 27.61 -10.52
CA GLY A 232 15.02 26.98 -11.27
C GLY A 232 14.77 26.87 -12.77
N PRO A 233 15.58 26.04 -13.46
CA PRO A 233 15.49 25.85 -14.91
C PRO A 233 14.28 24.96 -15.24
N LEU A 234 13.31 25.54 -15.95
CA LEU A 234 12.18 24.85 -16.56
C LEU A 234 11.90 25.54 -17.89
N ASP A 235 11.31 24.82 -18.85
CA ASP A 235 10.84 25.42 -20.09
C ASP A 235 9.69 26.43 -19.84
N ALA A 236 9.47 27.31 -20.80
CA ALA A 236 8.51 28.40 -20.66
C ALA A 236 7.06 27.92 -20.50
N GLU A 237 6.69 26.85 -21.19
CA GLU A 237 5.35 26.27 -21.14
C GLU A 237 5.06 25.70 -19.74
N ARG A 238 6.01 24.94 -19.21
CA ARG A 238 5.93 24.36 -17.87
C ARG A 238 5.93 25.43 -16.79
N LYS A 239 6.75 26.48 -16.92
CA LYS A 239 6.71 27.63 -15.99
C LYS A 239 5.34 28.29 -15.98
N GLU A 240 4.73 28.49 -17.15
CA GLU A 240 3.42 29.11 -17.25
C GLU A 240 2.31 28.24 -16.65
N ALA A 241 2.35 26.93 -16.91
CA ALA A 241 1.45 25.98 -16.26
C ALA A 241 1.57 26.01 -14.73
N LEU A 242 2.80 26.04 -14.19
CA LEU A 242 3.03 26.13 -12.76
C LEU A 242 2.55 27.45 -12.14
N LYS A 243 2.67 28.59 -12.84
CA LYS A 243 2.12 29.87 -12.34
C LYS A 243 0.62 29.81 -12.16
N LYS A 244 -0.10 29.27 -13.14
CA LYS A 244 -1.55 29.10 -13.07
C LYS A 244 -1.95 28.23 -11.87
N GLU A 245 -1.21 27.16 -11.64
CA GLU A 245 -1.46 26.25 -10.52
C GLU A 245 -1.13 26.89 -9.16
N ILE A 246 -0.05 27.68 -9.07
CA ILE A 246 0.28 28.49 -7.90
C ILE A 246 -0.86 29.48 -7.59
N GLU A 247 -1.36 30.20 -8.59
CA GLU A 247 -2.46 31.15 -8.40
C GLU A 247 -3.74 30.48 -7.90
N ARG A 248 -4.07 29.30 -8.46
CA ARG A 248 -5.19 28.47 -8.01
C ARG A 248 -5.05 28.09 -6.54
N LEU A 249 -3.89 27.53 -6.16
CA LEU A 249 -3.63 27.07 -4.79
C LEU A 249 -3.56 28.22 -3.78
N VAL A 250 -3.02 29.38 -4.16
CA VAL A 250 -3.01 30.57 -3.27
C VAL A 250 -4.42 30.99 -2.90
N LYS A 251 -5.35 31.00 -3.87
CA LYS A 251 -6.77 31.31 -3.62
C LYS A 251 -7.40 30.30 -2.68
N GLU A 252 -7.16 29.00 -2.92
CA GLU A 252 -7.70 27.91 -2.12
C GLU A 252 -7.22 27.94 -0.66
N VAL A 253 -5.90 28.06 -0.46
CA VAL A 253 -5.29 28.12 0.89
C VAL A 253 -5.78 29.36 1.65
N SER A 254 -5.87 30.51 0.98
CA SER A 254 -6.34 31.76 1.60
C SER A 254 -7.82 31.66 2.01
N ALA A 255 -8.66 31.02 1.19
CA ALA A 255 -10.07 30.81 1.53
C ALA A 255 -10.23 29.88 2.74
N ALA A 256 -9.46 28.79 2.79
CA ALA A 256 -9.47 27.85 3.92
C ALA A 256 -8.96 28.46 5.23
N GLN A 257 -8.02 29.41 5.18
CA GLN A 257 -7.55 30.12 6.37
C GLN A 257 -8.61 31.10 6.91
N LYS A 258 -9.31 31.81 6.04
CA LYS A 258 -10.38 32.74 6.42
C LYS A 258 -11.56 32.02 7.09
N SER A 259 -11.96 30.85 6.58
CA SER A 259 -13.04 30.07 7.19
C SER A 259 -12.69 29.54 8.59
N ARG A 260 -11.42 29.29 8.88
CA ARG A 260 -10.94 28.86 10.21
C ARG A 260 -10.85 29.98 11.25
N GLN A 261 -10.78 31.24 10.83
CA GLN A 261 -10.69 32.40 11.74
C GLN A 261 -12.06 33.04 12.04
N GLY A 262 -13.09 32.70 11.25
CA GLY A 262 -14.43 33.28 11.36
C GLY A 262 -15.48 32.36 12.02
N GLY A 263 -15.09 31.19 12.53
CA GLY A 263 -15.95 30.26 13.27
C GLY A 263 -15.32 29.91 14.61
#